data_AF-A0A434A060-F1
#
_entry.id   AF-A0A434A060-F1
#
_cell.length_a   1.000
_cell.length_b   1.000
_cell.length_c   1.000
_cell.angle_alpha   90.00
_cell.angle_beta   90.00
_cell.angle_gamma   90.00
#
_symmetry.space_group_name_H-M   'P 1'
#
loop_
_entity.id
_entity.type
_entity.pdbx_description
1 polymer ?
#
loop_
_entity_poly.entity_id
_entity_poly.type
_entity_poly.pdbx_seq_one_letter_code
_entity_poly.pdbx_strand_id
1 'polypeptide(L)'
;MKLYAMKTYERAFKENAVKLSYERGKRQIASIERELGITPSCLYRWRQDFEKFGKGSFCGTGYLKLIPEQAIITNLEKKVKDSELTLEILKSGSTYVAQGKLMTKQFIEDNKHNFSILKMCNALEVSRTTYYNRKKQELTDTESRIILLKEEIVSIFYEFKKTYGCMKITKELQRRGFKIQSAQVTNYMRILGLRRKAKRKFKATTDSIHNHYVFPNVLNREFRVDEPSKAWVSDITYIQTKRGFLYLTIIMDLFDRKIIGWSLSDTMSTKSTTLSAWEMAVNNRKITKDLIFHSDRGVQYANKIFTNRLDTYKFIKRSMSRKQNHNDNAVSESFFNCFKTELINGNKLLPRKQIRLEATEYIENWYNKKRRHSFLGYMTIEEFDKIYFR
;
A
#
# COMPACT_ATOMS: atom_id res chain seq x y z
N MET A 1 54.81 8.63 -61.46
CA MET A 1 53.45 9.13 -61.79
C MET A 1 52.96 9.97 -60.60
N LYS A 2 53.15 11.30 -60.63
CA LYS A 2 52.79 12.18 -59.51
C LYS A 2 51.26 12.30 -59.45
N LEU A 3 50.65 11.72 -58.41
CA LEU A 3 49.25 11.97 -58.05
C LEU A 3 49.10 13.46 -57.72
N TYR A 4 48.57 14.24 -58.66
CA TYR A 4 48.16 15.61 -58.37
C TYR A 4 46.97 15.55 -57.41
N ALA A 5 47.20 15.94 -56.16
CA ALA A 5 46.11 16.15 -55.21
C ALA A 5 45.13 17.16 -55.81
N MET A 6 43.86 16.77 -55.96
CA MET A 6 42.80 17.67 -56.39
C MET A 6 42.66 18.78 -55.35
N LYS A 7 43.09 20.00 -55.68
CA LYS A 7 42.87 21.16 -54.81
C LYS A 7 41.37 21.36 -54.62
N THR A 8 40.90 21.27 -53.38
CA THR A 8 39.54 21.59 -52.98
C THR A 8 39.46 23.08 -52.67
N TYR A 9 38.54 23.78 -53.32
CA TYR A 9 38.32 25.21 -53.09
C TYR A 9 37.02 25.42 -52.32
N GLU A 10 37.05 26.36 -51.37
CA GLU A 10 35.90 26.75 -50.56
C GLU A 10 34.80 27.38 -51.42
N ARG A 11 33.54 27.26 -50.97
CA ARG A 11 32.37 27.79 -51.69
C ARG A 11 32.49 29.30 -51.94
N ALA A 12 32.81 30.07 -50.91
CA ALA A 12 32.92 31.53 -51.01
C ALA A 12 33.98 31.94 -52.04
N PHE A 13 35.12 31.23 -52.06
CA PHE A 13 36.18 31.45 -53.03
C PHE A 13 35.71 31.20 -54.47
N LYS A 14 35.01 30.09 -54.73
CA LYS A 14 34.46 29.78 -56.07
C LYS A 14 33.44 30.83 -56.52
N GLU A 15 32.55 31.25 -55.63
CA GLU A 15 31.54 32.28 -55.93
C GLU A 15 32.19 33.63 -56.27
N ASN A 16 33.20 34.05 -55.50
CA ASN A 16 33.90 35.31 -55.73
C ASN A 16 34.75 35.27 -57.00
N ALA A 17 35.43 34.15 -57.28
CA ALA A 17 36.19 33.96 -58.52
C ALA A 17 35.27 34.06 -59.76
N VAL A 18 34.07 33.48 -59.69
CA VAL A 18 33.08 33.57 -60.77
C VAL A 18 32.55 35.00 -60.94
N LYS A 19 32.21 35.71 -59.85
CA LYS A 19 31.78 37.12 -59.91
C LYS A 19 32.84 38.03 -60.55
N LEU A 20 34.09 37.90 -60.10
CA LEU A 20 35.23 38.64 -60.65
C LEU A 20 35.40 38.38 -62.16
N SER A 21 35.12 37.15 -62.61
CA SER A 21 35.17 36.79 -64.03
C SER A 21 34.04 37.38 -64.88
N TYR A 22 32.90 37.73 -64.28
CA TYR A 22 31.82 38.47 -64.95
C TYR A 22 32.16 39.96 -65.04
N GLU A 23 32.75 40.54 -63.99
CA GLU A 23 33.17 41.95 -63.95
C GLU A 23 34.27 42.27 -64.97
N ARG A 24 35.29 41.43 -65.09
CA ARG A 24 36.45 41.66 -66.01
C ARG A 24 36.25 41.13 -67.44
N GLY A 25 35.16 40.41 -67.71
CA GLY A 25 34.81 39.91 -69.05
C GLY A 25 35.48 38.59 -69.47
N LYS A 26 34.84 37.86 -70.41
CA LYS A 26 35.22 36.48 -70.81
C LYS A 26 36.64 36.34 -71.41
N ARG A 27 37.21 37.40 -71.99
CA ARG A 27 38.55 37.37 -72.61
C ARG A 27 39.70 37.30 -71.60
N GLN A 28 39.44 37.54 -70.32
CA GLN A 28 40.47 37.59 -69.27
C GLN A 28 40.52 36.34 -68.37
N ILE A 29 39.75 35.29 -68.67
CA ILE A 29 39.63 34.08 -67.82
C ILE A 29 41.00 33.45 -67.53
N ALA A 30 41.85 33.27 -68.54
CA ALA A 30 43.18 32.68 -68.37
C ALA A 30 44.17 33.55 -67.57
N SER A 31 43.91 34.87 -67.48
CA SER A 31 44.68 35.79 -66.63
C SER A 31 44.21 35.71 -65.17
N ILE A 32 42.89 35.66 -64.97
CA ILE A 32 42.26 35.53 -63.65
C ILE A 32 42.61 34.17 -63.02
N GLU A 33 42.66 33.10 -63.82
CA GLU A 33 43.07 31.78 -63.32
C GLU A 33 44.51 31.78 -62.79
N ARG A 34 45.41 32.53 -63.44
CA ARG A 34 46.81 32.72 -63.01
C ARG A 34 46.91 33.59 -61.76
N GLU A 35 46.15 34.70 -61.69
CA GLU A 35 46.11 35.61 -60.53
C GLU A 35 45.58 34.92 -59.28
N LEU A 36 44.55 34.09 -59.42
CA LEU A 36 43.93 33.35 -58.31
C LEU A 36 44.63 32.01 -57.99
N GLY A 37 45.68 31.64 -58.74
CA GLY A 37 46.43 30.40 -58.54
C GLY A 37 45.59 29.11 -58.72
N ILE A 38 44.54 29.18 -59.55
CA ILE A 38 43.61 28.07 -59.82
C ILE A 38 43.99 27.31 -61.09
N THR A 39 43.67 26.02 -61.13
CA THR A 39 43.98 25.15 -62.27
C THR A 39 43.28 25.65 -63.54
N PRO A 40 43.97 25.68 -64.71
CA PRO A 40 43.37 26.09 -65.98
C PRO A 40 42.05 25.35 -66.27
N SER A 41 41.07 26.05 -66.82
CA SER A 41 39.71 25.58 -67.15
C SER A 41 38.75 25.39 -65.96
N CYS A 42 39.21 25.57 -64.71
CA CYS A 42 38.32 25.51 -63.53
C CYS A 42 37.33 26.67 -63.52
N LEU A 43 37.77 27.87 -63.86
CA LEU A 43 36.93 29.06 -63.82
C LEU A 43 35.87 29.01 -64.93
N TYR A 44 36.21 28.44 -66.09
CA TYR A 44 35.24 28.20 -67.17
C TYR A 44 34.12 27.25 -66.72
N ARG A 45 34.46 26.11 -66.12
CA ARG A 45 33.48 25.15 -65.59
C ARG A 45 32.62 25.76 -64.47
N TRP A 46 33.24 26.53 -63.57
CA TRP A 46 32.53 27.21 -62.48
C TRP A 46 31.54 28.27 -63.00
N ARG A 47 31.89 28.99 -64.08
CA ARG A 47 30.95 29.92 -64.74
C ARG A 47 29.75 29.20 -65.35
N GLN A 48 29.96 28.09 -66.07
CA GLN A 48 28.86 27.32 -66.65
C GLN A 48 27.94 26.75 -65.57
N ASP A 49 28.52 26.21 -64.49
CA ASP A 49 27.74 25.72 -63.34
C ASP A 49 26.99 26.88 -62.65
N PHE A 50 27.60 28.04 -62.48
CA PHE A 50 26.99 29.23 -61.85
C PHE A 50 25.89 29.87 -62.70
N GLU A 51 26.04 29.86 -64.02
CA GLU A 51 25.01 30.32 -64.95
C GLU A 51 23.75 29.46 -64.88
N LYS A 52 23.91 28.13 -64.71
CA LYS A 52 22.78 27.18 -64.65
C LYS A 52 22.13 27.05 -63.27
N PHE A 53 22.91 27.12 -62.19
CA PHE A 53 22.41 26.83 -60.82
C PHE A 53 22.61 27.98 -59.82
N GLY A 54 23.16 29.12 -60.24
CA GLY A 54 23.37 30.31 -59.41
C GLY A 54 24.17 30.00 -58.13
N LYS A 55 23.65 30.42 -56.97
CA LYS A 55 24.28 30.10 -55.67
C LYS A 55 24.24 28.61 -55.32
N GLY A 56 23.44 27.79 -56.02
CA GLY A 56 23.34 26.33 -55.84
C GLY A 56 24.47 25.52 -56.47
N SER A 57 25.33 26.15 -57.28
CA SER A 57 26.36 25.50 -58.10
C SER A 57 27.50 24.84 -57.32
N PHE A 58 27.74 25.30 -56.08
CA PHE A 58 28.86 24.87 -55.25
C PHE A 58 28.38 24.24 -53.93
N CYS A 59 27.38 23.37 -53.99
CA CYS A 59 26.74 22.71 -52.85
C CYS A 59 27.56 21.60 -52.15
N GLY A 60 28.72 21.23 -52.69
CA GLY A 60 29.58 20.18 -52.11
C GLY A 60 29.20 18.76 -52.55
N THR A 61 30.06 17.78 -52.23
CA THR A 61 29.86 16.37 -52.56
C THR A 61 28.68 15.77 -51.80
N GLY A 62 27.78 15.07 -52.50
CA GLY A 62 26.58 14.44 -51.92
C GLY A 62 25.31 15.30 -51.96
N TYR A 63 25.39 16.55 -52.42
CA TYR A 63 24.24 17.43 -52.59
C TYR A 63 23.91 17.62 -54.08
N LEU A 64 22.61 17.58 -54.42
CA LEU A 64 22.13 17.86 -55.77
C LEU A 64 22.30 19.34 -56.11
N LYS A 65 22.86 19.64 -57.28
CA LYS A 65 22.89 21.01 -57.83
C LYS A 65 21.47 21.38 -58.24
N LEU A 66 20.83 22.23 -57.46
CA LEU A 66 19.46 22.68 -57.70
C LEU A 66 19.45 24.13 -58.18
N ILE A 67 18.54 24.44 -59.09
CA ILE A 67 18.19 25.81 -59.45
C ILE A 67 17.62 26.49 -58.19
N PRO A 68 17.86 27.80 -57.95
CA PRO A 68 17.36 28.47 -56.74
C PRO A 68 15.87 28.27 -56.47
N GLU A 69 15.03 28.30 -57.50
CA GLU A 69 13.59 28.04 -57.40
C GLU A 69 13.30 26.59 -56.99
N GLN A 70 13.97 25.61 -57.61
CA GLN A 70 13.81 24.20 -57.24
C GLN A 70 14.27 23.94 -55.80
N ALA A 71 15.32 24.61 -55.34
CA ALA A 71 15.78 24.52 -53.96
C ALA A 71 14.74 25.09 -52.97
N ILE A 72 14.05 26.17 -53.33
CA ILE A 72 12.94 26.73 -52.54
C ILE A 72 11.78 25.73 -52.51
N ILE A 73 11.37 25.19 -53.66
CA ILE A 73 10.26 24.23 -53.77
C ILE A 73 10.55 23.00 -52.90
N THR A 74 11.72 22.37 -53.04
CA THR A 74 12.09 21.19 -52.24
C THR A 74 12.13 21.50 -50.74
N ASN A 75 12.54 22.70 -50.33
CA ASN A 75 12.54 23.09 -48.92
C ASN A 75 11.11 23.32 -48.41
N LEU A 76 10.24 23.94 -49.21
CA LEU A 76 8.83 24.13 -48.88
C LEU A 76 8.09 22.80 -48.80
N GLU A 77 8.27 21.90 -49.78
CA GLU A 77 7.70 20.55 -49.76
C GLU A 77 8.13 19.78 -48.51
N LYS A 78 9.41 19.89 -48.12
CA LYS A 78 9.92 19.29 -46.88
C LYS A 78 9.24 19.87 -45.65
N LYS A 79 9.06 21.19 -45.58
CA LYS A 79 8.37 21.87 -44.46
C LYS A 79 6.90 21.48 -44.38
N VAL A 80 6.21 21.38 -45.51
CA VAL A 80 4.81 20.93 -45.59
C VAL A 80 4.71 19.52 -45.04
N LYS A 81 5.54 18.59 -45.54
CA LYS A 81 5.58 17.20 -45.08
C LYS A 81 5.90 17.06 -43.58
N ASP A 82 6.83 17.85 -43.06
CA ASP A 82 7.15 17.84 -41.62
C ASP A 82 5.99 18.42 -40.78
N SER A 83 5.26 19.41 -41.29
CA SER A 83 4.11 20.01 -40.61
C SER A 83 2.90 19.07 -40.58
N GLU A 84 2.61 18.39 -41.69
CA GLU A 84 1.56 17.37 -41.80
C GLU A 84 1.79 16.22 -40.81
N LEU A 85 3.03 15.72 -40.76
CA LEU A 85 3.42 14.66 -39.83
C LEU A 85 3.30 15.10 -38.36
N THR A 86 3.61 16.36 -38.06
CA THR A 86 3.46 16.93 -36.71
C THR A 86 1.99 16.98 -36.30
N LEU A 87 1.11 17.40 -37.22
CA LEU A 87 -0.34 17.42 -37.00
C LEU A 87 -0.92 16.03 -36.77
N GLU A 88 -0.46 15.03 -37.53
CA GLU A 88 -0.86 13.63 -37.37
C GLU A 88 -0.53 13.10 -35.97
N ILE A 89 0.70 13.37 -35.51
CA ILE A 89 1.15 13.00 -34.15
C ILE A 89 0.32 13.72 -33.08
N LEU A 90 0.06 15.02 -33.25
CA LEU A 90 -0.71 15.81 -32.28
C LEU A 90 -2.17 15.35 -32.18
N LYS A 91 -2.82 15.07 -33.31
CA LYS A 91 -4.20 14.54 -33.33
C LYS A 91 -4.30 13.21 -32.59
N SER A 92 -3.30 12.35 -32.77
CA SER A 92 -3.30 11.01 -32.19
C SER A 92 -2.82 10.99 -30.73
N GLY A 93 -1.90 11.88 -30.35
CA GLY A 93 -1.19 11.86 -29.07
C GLY A 93 -1.66 12.88 -28.03
N SER A 94 -2.36 13.94 -28.41
CA SER A 94 -2.80 15.02 -27.49
C SER A 94 -3.67 14.52 -26.34
N THR A 95 -4.52 13.52 -26.59
CA THR A 95 -5.35 12.87 -25.56
C THR A 95 -4.50 12.16 -24.50
N TYR A 96 -3.40 11.53 -24.91
CA TYR A 96 -2.46 10.84 -24.01
C TYR A 96 -1.59 11.82 -23.21
N VAL A 97 -1.38 13.04 -23.72
CA VAL A 97 -0.73 14.12 -22.96
C VAL A 97 -1.64 14.61 -21.84
N ALA A 98 -2.94 14.81 -22.13
CA ALA A 98 -3.93 15.24 -21.14
C ALA A 98 -4.13 14.23 -19.99
N GLN A 99 -3.95 12.93 -20.25
CA GLN A 99 -4.04 11.86 -19.25
C GLN A 99 -2.77 11.73 -18.38
N GLY A 100 -1.74 12.51 -18.65
CA GLY A 100 -0.53 12.59 -17.86
C GLY A 100 0.63 11.72 -18.37
N LYS A 101 1.78 11.88 -17.69
CA LYS A 101 3.10 11.51 -18.22
C LYS A 101 3.31 10.01 -18.49
N LEU A 102 2.53 9.12 -17.86
CA LEU A 102 2.62 7.67 -18.06
C LEU A 102 2.00 7.27 -19.41
N MET A 103 0.81 7.79 -19.70
CA MET A 103 0.08 7.52 -20.94
C MET A 103 0.80 8.12 -22.15
N THR A 104 1.42 9.31 -21.99
CA THR A 104 2.28 9.90 -23.03
C THR A 104 3.48 9.00 -23.39
N LYS A 105 4.08 8.31 -22.40
CA LYS A 105 5.18 7.36 -22.65
C LYS A 105 4.69 6.13 -23.42
N GLN A 106 3.52 5.58 -23.05
CA GLN A 106 2.93 4.44 -23.75
C GLN A 106 2.68 4.77 -25.22
N PHE A 107 2.07 5.93 -25.51
CA PHE A 107 1.84 6.38 -26.89
C PHE A 107 3.14 6.40 -27.72
N ILE A 108 4.24 6.94 -27.16
CA ILE A 108 5.54 7.02 -27.85
C ILE A 108 6.12 5.62 -28.10
N GLU A 109 5.96 4.68 -27.17
CA GLU A 109 6.45 3.30 -27.36
C GLU A 109 5.62 2.51 -28.37
N ASP A 110 4.30 2.67 -28.37
CA ASP A 110 3.39 1.97 -29.28
C ASP A 110 3.55 2.46 -30.73
N ASN A 111 3.92 3.73 -30.90
CA ASN A 111 4.08 4.36 -32.22
C ASN A 111 5.53 4.51 -32.69
N LYS A 112 6.51 3.90 -32.00
CA LYS A 112 7.94 3.99 -32.36
C LYS A 112 8.29 3.38 -33.73
N HIS A 113 7.44 2.51 -34.25
CA HIS A 113 7.59 1.89 -35.56
C HIS A 113 7.01 2.77 -36.68
N ASN A 114 6.07 3.65 -36.35
CA ASN A 114 5.37 4.50 -37.31
C ASN A 114 6.02 5.89 -37.40
N PHE A 115 6.49 6.43 -36.26
CA PHE A 115 7.10 7.74 -36.18
C PHE A 115 8.46 7.71 -35.51
N SER A 116 9.35 8.63 -35.89
CA SER A 116 10.62 8.79 -35.18
C SER A 116 10.38 9.38 -33.78
N ILE A 117 11.09 8.86 -32.77
CA ILE A 117 11.00 9.33 -31.38
C ILE A 117 11.27 10.84 -31.27
N LEU A 118 12.22 11.36 -32.07
CA LEU A 118 12.55 12.79 -32.09
C LEU A 118 11.33 13.63 -32.48
N LYS A 119 10.65 13.25 -33.58
CA LYS A 119 9.47 13.99 -34.05
C LYS A 119 8.30 13.88 -33.08
N MET A 120 8.09 12.71 -32.47
CA MET A 120 7.04 12.55 -31.44
C MET A 120 7.31 13.39 -30.19
N CYS A 121 8.56 13.41 -29.71
CA CYS A 121 8.94 14.22 -28.55
C CYS A 121 8.76 15.72 -28.83
N ASN A 122 9.17 16.19 -30.00
CA ASN A 122 9.01 17.59 -30.39
C ASN A 122 7.53 17.98 -30.55
N ALA A 123 6.72 17.13 -31.20
CA ALA A 123 5.29 17.38 -31.42
C ALA A 123 4.50 17.41 -30.11
N LEU A 124 4.84 16.54 -29.15
CA LEU A 124 4.13 16.44 -27.86
C LEU A 124 4.74 17.30 -26.74
N GLU A 125 5.73 18.15 -27.06
CA GLU A 125 6.47 18.99 -26.10
C GLU A 125 7.12 18.20 -24.94
N VAL A 126 7.59 16.98 -25.23
CA VAL A 126 8.26 16.11 -24.25
C VAL A 126 9.78 16.17 -24.45
N SER A 127 10.53 16.42 -23.38
CA SER A 127 12.00 16.35 -23.44
C SER A 127 12.48 14.93 -23.76
N ARG A 128 13.28 14.81 -24.82
CA ARG A 128 13.94 13.56 -25.25
C ARG A 128 14.76 12.94 -24.12
N THR A 129 15.49 13.76 -23.36
CA THR A 129 16.31 13.30 -22.23
C THR A 129 15.43 12.69 -21.15
N THR A 130 14.30 13.31 -20.85
CA THR A 130 13.30 12.81 -19.89
C THR A 130 12.70 11.47 -20.35
N TYR A 131 12.42 11.31 -21.65
CA TYR A 131 11.93 10.04 -22.21
C TYR A 131 12.94 8.90 -22.05
N TYR A 132 14.20 9.10 -22.47
CA TYR A 132 15.22 8.04 -22.39
C TYR A 132 15.64 7.74 -20.95
N ASN A 133 15.72 8.74 -20.07
CA ASN A 133 16.00 8.52 -18.64
C ASN A 133 14.93 7.65 -17.99
N ARG A 134 13.66 7.87 -18.32
CA ARG A 134 12.53 7.07 -17.83
C ARG A 134 12.36 5.72 -18.54
N LYS A 135 12.93 5.55 -19.72
CA LYS A 135 13.01 4.24 -20.39
C LYS A 135 14.06 3.34 -19.73
N LYS A 136 15.16 3.94 -19.26
CA LYS A 136 16.23 3.25 -18.52
C LYS A 136 15.87 2.92 -17.07
N GLN A 137 14.95 3.65 -16.45
CA GLN A 137 14.49 3.30 -15.11
C GLN A 137 13.46 2.17 -15.19
N GLU A 138 13.95 0.94 -14.94
CA GLU A 138 13.20 -0.04 -14.14
C GLU A 138 12.68 0.64 -12.87
N LEU A 139 11.55 0.16 -12.33
CA LEU A 139 10.83 0.72 -11.18
C LEU A 139 11.77 1.46 -10.22
N THR A 140 11.52 2.74 -9.97
CA THR A 140 12.36 3.49 -9.04
C THR A 140 12.36 2.79 -7.67
N ASP A 141 13.44 2.92 -6.89
CA ASP A 141 13.52 2.31 -5.55
C ASP A 141 12.29 2.66 -4.68
N THR A 142 11.74 3.86 -4.89
CA THR A 142 10.52 4.32 -4.23
C THR A 142 9.29 3.54 -4.67
N GLU A 143 9.11 3.30 -5.97
CA GLU A 143 8.01 2.51 -6.51
C GLU A 143 8.10 1.05 -6.07
N SER A 144 9.29 0.45 -6.15
CA SER A 144 9.56 -0.91 -5.67
C SER A 144 9.24 -1.06 -4.18
N ARG A 145 9.66 -0.09 -3.35
CA ARG A 145 9.33 -0.07 -1.91
C ARG A 145 7.82 0.06 -1.67
N ILE A 146 7.11 0.86 -2.45
CA ILE A 146 5.65 1.01 -2.32
C ILE A 146 4.93 -0.28 -2.70
N ILE A 147 5.39 -0.97 -3.75
CA ILE A 147 4.84 -2.26 -4.17
C ILE A 147 5.03 -3.29 -3.03
N LEU A 148 6.25 -3.43 -2.52
CA LEU A 148 6.55 -4.33 -1.40
C LEU A 148 5.69 -4.02 -0.16
N LEU A 149 5.52 -2.74 0.19
CA LEU A 149 4.67 -2.35 1.32
C LEU A 149 3.21 -2.73 1.11
N LYS A 150 2.68 -2.59 -0.11
CA LYS A 150 1.30 -2.98 -0.42
C LYS A 150 1.13 -4.50 -0.35
N GLU A 151 2.06 -5.27 -0.88
CA GLU A 151 2.07 -6.73 -0.80
C GLU A 151 2.12 -7.20 0.66
N GLU A 152 2.96 -6.58 1.47
CA GLU A 152 3.08 -6.91 2.89
C GLU A 152 1.81 -6.55 3.68
N ILE A 153 1.18 -5.42 3.37
CA ILE A 153 -0.14 -5.04 3.94
C ILE A 153 -1.18 -6.11 3.61
N VAL A 154 -1.22 -6.58 2.37
CA VAL A 154 -2.14 -7.65 1.93
C VAL A 154 -1.83 -8.94 2.68
N SER A 155 -0.56 -9.34 2.75
CA SER A 155 -0.10 -10.53 3.47
C SER A 155 -0.57 -10.53 4.92
N ILE A 156 -0.25 -9.47 5.68
CA ILE A 156 -0.67 -9.29 7.08
C ILE A 156 -2.20 -9.32 7.21
N PHE A 157 -2.92 -8.66 6.30
CA PHE A 157 -4.37 -8.60 6.36
C PHE A 157 -5.01 -10.00 6.23
N TYR A 158 -4.48 -10.86 5.37
CA TYR A 158 -4.97 -12.23 5.18
C TYR A 158 -4.44 -13.20 6.23
N GLU A 159 -3.18 -13.06 6.66
CA GLU A 159 -2.59 -13.81 7.78
C GLU A 159 -3.46 -13.70 9.04
N PHE A 160 -3.94 -12.49 9.33
CA PHE A 160 -4.83 -12.23 10.45
C PHE A 160 -6.32 -12.31 10.10
N LYS A 161 -6.67 -13.11 9.08
CA LYS A 161 -8.05 -13.47 8.71
C LYS A 161 -8.97 -12.26 8.56
N LYS A 162 -8.46 -11.14 8.05
CA LYS A 162 -9.18 -9.87 7.82
C LYS A 162 -9.69 -9.20 9.11
N THR A 163 -9.12 -9.53 10.27
CA THR A 163 -9.54 -8.98 11.58
C THR A 163 -8.81 -7.69 11.94
N TYR A 164 -7.57 -7.52 11.47
CA TYR A 164 -6.74 -6.37 11.80
C TYR A 164 -7.13 -5.14 10.95
N GLY A 165 -7.20 -3.99 11.61
CA GLY A 165 -7.32 -2.68 10.97
C GLY A 165 -5.98 -1.96 10.87
N CYS A 166 -5.99 -0.72 10.37
CA CYS A 166 -4.78 0.05 10.05
C CYS A 166 -3.75 0.08 11.18
N MET A 167 -4.16 0.35 12.43
CA MET A 167 -3.23 0.45 13.56
C MET A 167 -2.50 -0.86 13.87
N LYS A 168 -3.22 -2.00 13.85
CA LYS A 168 -2.60 -3.30 14.11
C LYS A 168 -1.69 -3.73 12.96
N ILE A 169 -2.09 -3.47 11.71
CA ILE A 169 -1.26 -3.71 10.53
C ILE A 169 0.01 -2.85 10.57
N THR A 170 -0.12 -1.58 10.95
CA THR A 170 1.03 -0.67 11.12
C THR A 170 2.01 -1.22 12.15
N LYS A 171 1.52 -1.70 13.29
CA LYS A 171 2.37 -2.27 14.35
C LYS A 171 3.05 -3.56 13.90
N GLU A 172 2.37 -4.38 13.12
CA GLU A 172 2.97 -5.57 12.56
C GLU A 172 4.05 -5.26 11.52
N LEU A 173 3.81 -4.29 10.63
CA LEU A 173 4.81 -3.81 9.67
C LEU A 173 6.04 -3.25 10.41
N GLN A 174 5.83 -2.43 11.44
CA GLN A 174 6.92 -1.90 12.27
C GLN A 174 7.74 -3.03 12.91
N ARG A 175 7.09 -4.09 13.40
CA ARG A 175 7.77 -5.27 13.95
C ARG A 175 8.58 -6.02 12.89
N ARG A 176 8.10 -6.08 11.65
CA ARG A 176 8.81 -6.67 10.50
C ARG A 176 9.94 -5.78 9.94
N GLY A 177 10.24 -4.65 10.60
CA GLY A 177 11.33 -3.75 10.24
C GLY A 177 10.94 -2.61 9.30
N PHE A 178 9.66 -2.49 8.92
CA PHE A 178 9.22 -1.41 8.04
C PHE A 178 9.03 -0.09 8.79
N LYS A 179 9.68 0.97 8.30
CA LYS A 179 9.47 2.35 8.76
C LYS A 179 8.24 2.94 8.06
N ILE A 180 7.07 2.80 8.68
CA ILE A 180 5.80 3.29 8.13
C ILE A 180 4.88 3.89 9.22
N GLN A 181 4.12 4.91 8.83
CA GLN A 181 3.12 5.57 9.67
C GLN A 181 1.70 5.06 9.38
N SER A 182 0.81 5.16 10.37
CA SER A 182 -0.57 4.68 10.26
C SER A 182 -1.38 5.36 9.16
N ALA A 183 -1.09 6.63 8.87
CA ALA A 183 -1.72 7.37 7.77
C ALA A 183 -1.40 6.75 6.40
N GLN A 184 -0.15 6.32 6.18
CA GLN A 184 0.27 5.66 4.94
C GLN A 184 -0.40 4.30 4.78
N VAL A 185 -0.43 3.49 5.84
CA VAL A 185 -1.15 2.21 5.85
C VAL A 185 -2.63 2.41 5.55
N THR A 186 -3.25 3.42 6.16
CA THR A 186 -4.67 3.76 5.92
C THR A 186 -4.91 4.10 4.46
N ASN A 187 -4.03 4.88 3.83
CA ASN A 187 -4.13 5.21 2.41
C ASN A 187 -3.98 3.95 1.53
N TYR A 188 -2.94 3.15 1.77
CA TYR A 188 -2.72 1.93 0.98
C TYR A 188 -3.85 0.91 1.15
N MET A 189 -4.36 0.70 2.37
CA MET A 189 -5.54 -0.15 2.59
C MET A 189 -6.76 0.37 1.80
N ARG A 190 -6.97 1.70 1.74
CA ARG A 190 -8.06 2.30 0.96
C ARG A 190 -7.88 2.02 -0.54
N ILE A 191 -6.69 2.26 -1.09
CA ILE A 191 -6.35 2.00 -2.50
C ILE A 191 -6.55 0.52 -2.84
N LEU A 192 -6.16 -0.40 -1.95
CA LEU A 192 -6.29 -1.85 -2.12
C LEU A 192 -7.71 -2.37 -1.82
N GLY A 193 -8.65 -1.52 -1.42
CA GLY A 193 -10.01 -1.92 -1.06
C GLY A 193 -10.12 -2.81 0.19
N LEU A 194 -9.09 -2.85 1.04
CA LEU A 194 -9.04 -3.73 2.21
C LEU A 194 -9.87 -3.15 3.36
N ARG A 195 -10.92 -3.88 3.76
CA ARG A 195 -11.78 -3.53 4.90
C ARG A 195 -11.86 -4.68 5.90
N ARG A 196 -11.57 -4.39 7.16
CA ARG A 196 -11.68 -5.38 8.24
C ARG A 196 -13.11 -5.91 8.37
N LYS A 197 -13.28 -7.10 8.91
CA LYS A 197 -14.60 -7.66 9.26
C LYS A 197 -15.40 -6.69 10.14
N ALA A 198 -16.65 -6.43 9.74
CA ALA A 198 -17.53 -5.51 10.45
C ALA A 198 -18.06 -6.12 11.75
N LYS A 199 -18.21 -5.28 12.78
CA LYS A 199 -18.88 -5.64 14.03
C LYS A 199 -20.40 -5.62 13.81
N ARG A 200 -21.12 -6.67 14.20
CA ARG A 200 -22.58 -6.62 14.35
C ARG A 200 -22.92 -6.02 15.72
N LYS A 201 -24.01 -5.25 15.81
CA LYS A 201 -24.57 -4.83 17.09
C LYS A 201 -25.23 -6.04 17.76
N PHE A 202 -24.78 -6.41 18.95
CA PHE A 202 -25.40 -7.47 19.75
C PHE A 202 -26.30 -6.82 20.81
N LYS A 203 -27.46 -7.46 21.08
CA LYS A 203 -28.34 -7.07 22.19
C LYS A 203 -27.88 -7.77 23.46
N ALA A 204 -27.82 -7.02 24.56
CA ALA A 204 -27.64 -7.59 25.89
C ALA A 204 -28.92 -8.33 26.31
N THR A 205 -28.78 -9.51 26.91
CA THR A 205 -29.93 -10.37 27.29
C THR A 205 -29.83 -10.90 28.72
N THR A 206 -29.05 -10.25 29.59
CA THR A 206 -28.93 -10.70 30.99
C THR A 206 -30.17 -10.29 31.78
N ASP A 207 -30.89 -11.28 32.32
CA ASP A 207 -31.91 -11.05 33.34
C ASP A 207 -31.23 -10.77 34.69
N SER A 208 -31.39 -9.54 35.18
CA SER A 208 -30.76 -9.04 36.40
C SER A 208 -31.74 -8.95 37.57
N ILE A 209 -32.92 -9.58 37.45
CA ILE A 209 -33.97 -9.57 38.46
C ILE A 209 -34.02 -10.97 39.11
N HIS A 210 -33.40 -11.12 40.28
CA HIS A 210 -33.45 -12.35 41.06
C HIS A 210 -33.25 -12.08 42.57
N ASN A 211 -33.76 -12.96 43.43
CA ASN A 211 -33.62 -12.87 44.91
C ASN A 211 -32.33 -13.53 45.45
N HIS A 212 -31.25 -13.54 44.67
CA HIS A 212 -29.97 -14.15 45.06
C HIS A 212 -28.99 -13.11 45.58
N TYR A 213 -27.87 -13.56 46.17
CA TYR A 213 -26.85 -12.69 46.75
C TYR A 213 -26.31 -11.68 45.74
N VAL A 214 -26.40 -10.40 46.09
CA VAL A 214 -25.82 -9.29 45.32
C VAL A 214 -24.67 -8.71 46.12
N PHE A 215 -23.49 -8.63 45.51
CA PHE A 215 -22.32 -8.00 46.11
C PHE A 215 -22.17 -6.54 45.67
N PRO A 216 -21.57 -5.66 46.50
CA PRO A 216 -21.32 -4.28 46.10
C PRO A 216 -20.35 -4.20 44.91
N ASN A 217 -20.41 -3.11 44.14
CA ASN A 217 -19.43 -2.86 43.09
C ASN A 217 -18.15 -2.29 43.70
N VAL A 218 -17.17 -3.17 43.95
CA VAL A 218 -15.86 -2.82 44.52
C VAL A 218 -14.86 -2.45 43.42
N LEU A 219 -14.93 -3.11 42.25
CA LEU A 219 -14.02 -2.83 41.14
C LEU A 219 -14.20 -1.39 40.62
N ASN A 220 -15.44 -0.88 40.66
CA ASN A 220 -15.79 0.50 40.31
C ASN A 220 -15.18 1.00 38.98
N ARG A 221 -15.10 0.12 37.97
CA ARG A 221 -14.51 0.38 36.64
C ARG A 221 -13.01 0.67 36.64
N GLU A 222 -12.31 0.38 37.73
CA GLU A 222 -10.85 0.39 37.78
C GLU A 222 -10.29 -0.81 37.03
N PHE A 223 -10.25 -0.69 35.69
CA PHE A 223 -9.86 -1.78 34.80
C PHE A 223 -8.34 -1.90 34.61
N ARG A 224 -7.56 -1.02 35.23
CA ARG A 224 -6.09 -1.02 35.16
C ARG A 224 -5.54 -1.41 36.53
N VAL A 225 -4.82 -2.52 36.56
CA VAL A 225 -4.08 -3.00 37.73
C VAL A 225 -2.60 -3.11 37.35
N ASP A 226 -1.74 -3.04 38.36
CA ASP A 226 -0.28 -2.97 38.25
C ASP A 226 0.43 -4.31 38.47
N GLU A 227 -0.26 -5.29 39.06
CA GLU A 227 0.26 -6.63 39.25
C GLU A 227 -0.78 -7.72 38.88
N PRO A 228 -0.33 -8.93 38.48
CA PRO A 228 -1.20 -10.07 38.24
C PRO A 228 -2.07 -10.42 39.44
N SER A 229 -3.21 -11.04 39.18
CA SER A 229 -4.09 -11.59 40.22
C SER A 229 -4.66 -10.55 41.19
N LYS A 230 -4.67 -9.25 40.82
CA LYS A 230 -5.35 -8.20 41.59
C LYS A 230 -6.84 -8.12 41.34
N ALA A 231 -7.23 -8.28 40.08
CA ALA A 231 -8.61 -8.20 39.69
C ALA A 231 -8.88 -9.10 38.49
N TRP A 232 -9.79 -10.04 38.69
CA TRP A 232 -10.28 -10.93 37.64
C TRP A 232 -11.71 -10.55 37.31
N VAL A 233 -12.01 -10.43 36.03
CA VAL A 233 -13.37 -10.20 35.53
C VAL A 233 -13.92 -11.45 34.90
N SER A 234 -15.21 -11.70 35.10
CA SER A 234 -15.92 -12.82 34.50
C SER A 234 -17.23 -12.37 33.87
N ASP A 235 -17.61 -13.06 32.81
CA ASP A 235 -18.89 -12.87 32.14
C ASP A 235 -19.28 -14.14 31.36
N ILE A 236 -20.56 -14.26 31.02
CA ILE A 236 -21.13 -15.37 30.27
C ILE A 236 -21.79 -14.86 28.98
N THR A 237 -21.48 -15.49 27.86
CA THR A 237 -22.21 -15.27 26.60
C THR A 237 -22.79 -16.57 26.06
N TYR A 238 -23.88 -16.46 25.32
CA TYR A 238 -24.39 -17.55 24.49
C TYR A 238 -23.78 -17.50 23.07
N ILE A 239 -23.56 -18.67 22.49
CA ILE A 239 -23.11 -18.91 21.12
C ILE A 239 -24.18 -19.77 20.43
N GLN A 240 -24.74 -19.26 19.34
CA GLN A 240 -25.75 -19.99 18.57
C GLN A 240 -25.10 -21.11 17.76
N THR A 241 -25.72 -22.29 17.77
CA THR A 241 -25.24 -23.49 17.07
C THR A 241 -26.35 -24.04 16.15
N LYS A 242 -26.07 -25.09 15.36
CA LYS A 242 -27.14 -25.80 14.60
C LYS A 242 -28.30 -26.28 15.48
N ARG A 243 -28.03 -26.62 16.74
CA ARG A 243 -29.00 -27.19 17.68
C ARG A 243 -28.89 -26.46 19.01
N GLY A 244 -29.64 -25.37 19.15
CA GLY A 244 -29.67 -24.54 20.35
C GLY A 244 -28.38 -23.75 20.58
N PHE A 245 -28.07 -23.49 21.85
CA PHE A 245 -26.96 -22.62 22.26
C PHE A 245 -25.89 -23.38 23.05
N LEU A 246 -24.68 -22.86 22.99
CA LEU A 246 -23.61 -23.14 23.95
C LEU A 246 -23.38 -21.88 24.80
N TYR A 247 -23.00 -22.07 26.05
CA TYR A 247 -22.72 -21.00 27.00
C TYR A 247 -21.22 -20.94 27.27
N LEU A 248 -20.59 -19.85 26.84
CA LEU A 248 -19.19 -19.57 27.06
C LEU A 248 -19.05 -18.66 28.28
N THR A 249 -18.40 -19.16 29.32
CA THR A 249 -17.95 -18.37 30.47
C THR A 249 -16.46 -18.11 30.35
N ILE A 250 -16.03 -16.89 30.62
CA ILE A 250 -14.60 -16.53 30.69
C ILE A 250 -14.25 -15.93 32.03
N ILE A 251 -12.98 -16.07 32.41
CA ILE A 251 -12.32 -15.35 33.51
C ILE A 251 -11.06 -14.75 32.91
N MET A 252 -10.97 -13.43 32.98
CA MET A 252 -9.86 -12.64 32.48
C MET A 252 -9.13 -11.98 33.63
N ASP A 253 -7.80 -12.04 33.61
CA ASP A 253 -6.98 -11.19 34.46
C ASP A 253 -6.86 -9.78 33.86
N LEU A 254 -7.18 -8.75 34.62
CA LEU A 254 -7.17 -7.36 34.13
C LEU A 254 -5.76 -6.83 33.86
N PHE A 255 -4.73 -7.44 34.45
CA PHE A 255 -3.34 -7.01 34.30
C PHE A 255 -2.85 -7.10 32.85
N ASP A 256 -2.91 -8.31 32.28
CA ASP A 256 -2.40 -8.64 30.95
C ASP A 256 -3.53 -8.94 29.94
N ARG A 257 -4.79 -8.84 30.37
CA ARG A 257 -6.00 -9.18 29.59
C ARG A 257 -6.09 -10.65 29.18
N LYS A 258 -5.32 -11.54 29.81
CA LYS A 258 -5.31 -12.97 29.47
C LYS A 258 -6.59 -13.62 29.93
N ILE A 259 -7.19 -14.45 29.07
CA ILE A 259 -8.24 -15.38 29.50
C ILE A 259 -7.53 -16.52 30.21
N ILE A 260 -7.57 -16.49 31.55
CA ILE A 260 -6.89 -17.45 32.41
C ILE A 260 -7.76 -18.67 32.72
N GLY A 261 -9.07 -18.55 32.58
CA GLY A 261 -9.99 -19.68 32.70
C GLY A 261 -11.23 -19.47 31.86
N TRP A 262 -11.77 -20.55 31.32
CA TRP A 262 -13.01 -20.49 30.55
C TRP A 262 -13.71 -21.84 30.55
N SER A 263 -15.01 -21.84 30.28
CA SER A 263 -15.81 -23.05 30.12
C SER A 263 -16.83 -22.86 29.00
N LEU A 264 -17.05 -23.91 28.21
CA LEU A 264 -18.08 -23.95 27.19
C LEU A 264 -19.06 -25.06 27.53
N SER A 265 -20.31 -24.72 27.82
CA SER A 265 -21.32 -25.67 28.31
C SER A 265 -22.56 -25.74 27.42
N ASP A 266 -23.22 -26.89 27.42
CA ASP A 266 -24.55 -27.08 26.82
C ASP A 266 -25.68 -26.57 27.73
N THR A 267 -25.40 -26.33 29.02
CA THR A 267 -26.36 -25.86 30.01
C THR A 267 -25.85 -24.61 30.71
N MET A 268 -26.76 -23.74 31.16
CA MET A 268 -26.40 -22.52 31.91
C MET A 268 -26.24 -22.80 33.42
N SER A 269 -25.81 -24.02 33.80
CA SER A 269 -25.69 -24.42 35.20
C SER A 269 -24.40 -23.86 35.81
N THR A 270 -24.45 -23.38 37.07
CA THR A 270 -23.28 -22.88 37.80
C THR A 270 -22.09 -23.86 37.78
N LYS A 271 -22.35 -25.16 37.96
CA LYS A 271 -21.30 -26.19 37.99
C LYS A 271 -20.54 -26.26 36.66
N SER A 272 -21.26 -26.24 35.54
CA SER A 272 -20.68 -26.39 34.20
C SER A 272 -20.19 -25.08 33.57
N THR A 273 -20.49 -23.93 34.18
CA THR A 273 -20.14 -22.59 33.67
C THR A 273 -19.12 -21.92 34.59
N THR A 274 -19.58 -21.11 35.54
CA THR A 274 -18.75 -20.26 36.41
C THR A 274 -17.77 -21.05 37.26
N LEU A 275 -18.21 -22.18 37.85
CA LEU A 275 -17.33 -23.02 38.66
C LEU A 275 -16.23 -23.67 37.82
N SER A 276 -16.58 -24.24 36.67
CA SER A 276 -15.59 -24.89 35.78
C SER A 276 -14.55 -23.88 35.27
N ALA A 277 -14.98 -22.67 34.88
CA ALA A 277 -14.06 -21.61 34.46
C ALA A 277 -13.16 -21.14 35.62
N TRP A 278 -13.70 -21.09 36.85
CA TRP A 278 -12.97 -20.74 38.06
C TRP A 278 -11.86 -21.73 38.39
N GLU A 279 -12.15 -23.04 38.40
CA GLU A 279 -11.13 -24.05 38.66
C GLU A 279 -9.99 -23.98 37.64
N MET A 280 -10.30 -23.74 36.37
CA MET A 280 -9.28 -23.53 35.34
C MET A 280 -8.45 -22.27 35.61
N ALA A 281 -9.08 -21.16 35.99
CA ALA A 281 -8.39 -19.89 36.27
C ALA A 281 -7.40 -20.02 37.43
N VAL A 282 -7.80 -20.65 38.54
CA VAL A 282 -6.94 -20.85 39.71
C VAL A 282 -5.75 -21.75 39.39
N ASN A 283 -5.95 -22.77 38.54
CA ASN A 283 -4.85 -23.63 38.09
C ASN A 283 -3.86 -22.90 37.18
N ASN A 284 -4.35 -21.99 36.34
CA ASN A 284 -3.53 -21.27 35.36
C ASN A 284 -2.85 -20.02 35.94
N ARG A 285 -3.39 -19.44 37.01
CA ARG A 285 -2.91 -18.19 37.61
C ARG A 285 -3.00 -18.27 39.12
N LYS A 286 -1.84 -18.34 39.77
CA LYS A 286 -1.75 -18.37 41.24
C LYS A 286 -2.29 -17.05 41.81
N ILE A 287 -3.09 -17.17 42.86
CA ILE A 287 -3.55 -16.05 43.67
C ILE A 287 -2.63 -15.96 44.88
N THR A 288 -1.82 -14.90 44.95
CA THR A 288 -0.78 -14.72 45.98
C THR A 288 -1.14 -13.63 47.00
N LYS A 289 -2.10 -12.76 46.67
CA LYS A 289 -2.53 -11.60 47.44
C LYS A 289 -4.05 -11.43 47.31
N ASP A 290 -4.57 -10.36 47.89
CA ASP A 290 -5.98 -9.98 47.75
C ASP A 290 -6.38 -9.84 46.27
N LEU A 291 -7.44 -10.57 45.92
CA LEU A 291 -8.01 -10.62 44.58
C LEU A 291 -9.44 -10.07 44.60
N ILE A 292 -9.73 -9.13 43.71
CA ILE A 292 -11.12 -8.76 43.39
C ILE A 292 -11.62 -9.70 42.29
N PHE A 293 -12.67 -10.49 42.59
CA PHE A 293 -13.40 -11.23 41.57
C PHE A 293 -14.66 -10.44 41.18
N HIS A 294 -14.69 -9.93 39.96
CA HIS A 294 -15.76 -9.09 39.45
C HIS A 294 -16.60 -9.80 38.38
N SER A 295 -17.92 -9.76 38.52
CA SER A 295 -18.86 -10.31 37.52
C SER A 295 -20.06 -9.39 37.29
N ASP A 296 -20.89 -9.75 36.33
CA ASP A 296 -22.24 -9.21 36.28
C ASP A 296 -23.11 -9.77 37.43
N ARG A 297 -24.40 -9.40 37.44
CA ARG A 297 -25.40 -9.94 38.39
C ARG A 297 -26.10 -11.18 37.82
N GLY A 298 -25.39 -12.03 37.07
CA GLY A 298 -25.96 -13.27 36.58
C GLY A 298 -26.26 -14.24 37.73
N VAL A 299 -27.37 -14.98 37.63
CA VAL A 299 -27.79 -15.97 38.65
C VAL A 299 -26.70 -17.02 38.94
N GLN A 300 -25.83 -17.30 37.96
CA GLN A 300 -24.72 -18.25 38.09
C GLN A 300 -23.65 -17.78 39.08
N TYR A 301 -23.40 -16.46 39.14
CA TYR A 301 -22.44 -15.84 40.05
C TYR A 301 -23.02 -15.63 41.46
N ALA A 302 -24.33 -15.41 41.54
CA ALA A 302 -25.04 -15.27 42.81
C ALA A 302 -25.44 -16.61 43.46
N ASN A 303 -25.19 -17.73 42.77
CA ASN A 303 -25.56 -19.07 43.22
C ASN A 303 -24.71 -19.54 44.42
N LYS A 304 -25.35 -20.17 45.41
CA LYS A 304 -24.71 -20.69 46.63
C LYS A 304 -23.48 -21.57 46.38
N ILE A 305 -23.51 -22.41 45.34
CA ILE A 305 -22.39 -23.31 45.01
C ILE A 305 -21.14 -22.50 44.67
N PHE A 306 -21.30 -21.45 43.87
CA PHE A 306 -20.19 -20.61 43.45
C PHE A 306 -19.75 -19.67 44.56
N THR A 307 -20.69 -19.05 45.28
CA THR A 307 -20.37 -18.18 46.41
C THR A 307 -19.59 -18.94 47.48
N ASN A 308 -20.06 -20.13 47.87
CA ASN A 308 -19.39 -20.96 48.88
C ASN A 308 -18.00 -21.39 48.42
N ARG A 309 -17.81 -21.66 47.13
CA ARG A 309 -16.49 -21.99 46.59
C ARG A 309 -15.54 -20.80 46.74
N LEU A 310 -15.96 -19.59 46.37
CA LEU A 310 -15.14 -18.39 46.54
C LEU A 310 -14.85 -18.09 48.01
N ASP A 311 -15.79 -18.36 48.92
CA ASP A 311 -15.63 -18.18 50.37
C ASP A 311 -14.58 -19.13 50.98
N THR A 312 -14.17 -20.20 50.27
CA THR A 312 -13.04 -21.04 50.71
C THR A 312 -11.68 -20.32 50.62
N TYR A 313 -11.61 -19.20 49.89
CA TYR A 313 -10.40 -18.39 49.73
C TYR A 313 -10.52 -17.10 50.55
N LYS A 314 -9.69 -16.96 51.58
CA LYS A 314 -9.76 -15.82 52.54
C LYS A 314 -9.46 -14.44 51.93
N PHE A 315 -8.73 -14.40 50.82
CA PHE A 315 -8.22 -13.19 50.18
C PHE A 315 -9.06 -12.76 48.95
N ILE A 316 -10.22 -13.40 48.71
CA ILE A 316 -11.07 -13.04 47.56
C ILE A 316 -12.18 -12.09 47.98
N LYS A 317 -12.19 -10.90 47.36
CA LYS A 317 -13.27 -9.93 47.49
C LYS A 317 -14.17 -10.00 46.25
N ARG A 318 -15.42 -10.39 46.44
CA ARG A 318 -16.43 -10.41 45.37
C ARG A 318 -16.90 -9.00 45.06
N SER A 319 -17.07 -8.73 43.77
CA SER A 319 -17.61 -7.49 43.24
C SER A 319 -18.64 -7.81 42.17
N MET A 320 -19.75 -7.08 42.12
CA MET A 320 -20.72 -7.23 41.01
C MET A 320 -21.05 -5.89 40.37
N SER A 321 -21.33 -5.90 39.07
CA SER A 321 -21.86 -4.73 38.35
C SER A 321 -23.09 -4.15 39.03
N ARG A 322 -23.32 -2.85 38.88
CA ARG A 322 -24.59 -2.22 39.29
C ARG A 322 -25.73 -2.68 38.37
N LYS A 323 -26.96 -2.63 38.88
CA LYS A 323 -28.15 -3.01 38.11
C LYS A 323 -28.19 -2.23 36.78
N GLN A 324 -28.36 -2.94 35.67
CA GLN A 324 -28.44 -2.38 34.30
C GLN A 324 -27.23 -1.50 33.88
N ASN A 325 -26.06 -1.69 34.49
CA ASN A 325 -24.87 -0.91 34.17
C ASN A 325 -23.82 -1.75 33.44
N HIS A 326 -24.00 -1.89 32.13
CA HIS A 326 -23.12 -2.67 31.25
C HIS A 326 -21.65 -2.19 31.28
N ASN A 327 -21.44 -0.88 31.51
CA ASN A 327 -20.11 -0.29 31.60
C ASN A 327 -19.28 -0.80 32.79
N ASP A 328 -19.91 -1.38 33.81
CA ASP A 328 -19.19 -1.93 34.96
C ASP A 328 -18.38 -3.20 34.61
N ASN A 329 -18.73 -3.91 33.52
CA ASN A 329 -18.00 -5.09 33.03
C ASN A 329 -17.51 -4.93 31.57
N ALA A 330 -17.22 -3.68 31.16
CA ALA A 330 -16.93 -3.34 29.76
C ALA A 330 -15.75 -4.11 29.13
N VAL A 331 -14.80 -4.59 29.93
CA VAL A 331 -13.63 -5.36 29.43
C VAL A 331 -14.06 -6.73 28.92
N SER A 332 -14.90 -7.44 29.68
CA SER A 332 -15.46 -8.74 29.28
C SER A 332 -16.37 -8.59 28.07
N GLU A 333 -17.19 -7.53 28.04
CA GLU A 333 -18.03 -7.22 26.87
C GLU A 333 -17.18 -6.93 25.62
N SER A 334 -16.07 -6.20 25.77
CA SER A 334 -15.13 -5.94 24.68
C SER A 334 -14.50 -7.24 24.15
N PHE A 335 -14.15 -8.18 25.03
CA PHE A 335 -13.72 -9.51 24.65
C PHE A 335 -14.79 -10.23 23.83
N PHE A 336 -16.02 -10.34 24.33
CA PHE A 336 -17.09 -11.07 23.63
C PHE A 336 -17.45 -10.43 22.28
N ASN A 337 -17.42 -9.10 22.20
CA ASN A 337 -17.59 -8.40 20.93
C ASN A 337 -16.51 -8.76 19.92
N CYS A 338 -15.24 -8.88 20.36
CA CYS A 338 -14.14 -9.34 19.51
C CYS A 338 -14.33 -10.81 19.12
N PHE A 339 -14.54 -11.70 20.11
CA PHE A 339 -14.77 -13.13 19.91
C PHE A 339 -15.87 -13.37 18.87
N LYS A 340 -17.05 -12.76 19.06
CA LYS A 340 -18.19 -12.92 18.15
C LYS A 340 -17.91 -12.33 16.76
N THR A 341 -17.19 -11.21 16.66
CA THR A 341 -16.87 -10.61 15.35
C THR A 341 -15.81 -11.38 14.58
N GLU A 342 -14.79 -11.86 15.27
CA GLU A 342 -13.62 -12.49 14.66
C GLU A 342 -13.88 -13.97 14.35
N LEU A 343 -14.58 -14.69 15.25
CA LEU A 343 -14.87 -16.12 15.14
C LEU A 343 -16.27 -16.42 14.61
N ILE A 344 -17.31 -15.86 15.25
CA ILE A 344 -18.71 -16.27 14.98
C ILE A 344 -19.28 -15.58 13.73
N ASN A 345 -18.88 -14.33 13.45
CA ASN A 345 -19.42 -13.57 12.32
C ASN A 345 -18.86 -14.12 10.99
N GLY A 346 -19.71 -14.88 10.29
CA GLY A 346 -19.37 -15.61 9.06
C GLY A 346 -19.56 -17.13 9.19
N ASN A 347 -19.56 -17.66 10.41
CA ASN A 347 -19.77 -19.08 10.68
C ASN A 347 -21.26 -19.37 10.79
N LYS A 348 -21.86 -19.78 9.66
CA LYS A 348 -23.20 -20.35 9.61
C LYS A 348 -23.30 -21.47 10.65
N LEU A 349 -24.34 -21.42 11.49
CA LEU A 349 -24.74 -22.41 12.49
C LEU A 349 -23.88 -23.69 12.42
N LEU A 350 -22.81 -23.74 13.22
CA LEU A 350 -21.90 -24.88 13.24
C LEU A 350 -22.38 -25.94 14.23
N PRO A 351 -22.03 -27.22 14.05
CA PRO A 351 -22.25 -28.24 15.08
C PRO A 351 -21.48 -27.89 16.37
N ARG A 352 -22.02 -28.30 17.52
CA ARG A 352 -21.41 -28.03 18.84
C ARG A 352 -19.95 -28.47 18.92
N LYS A 353 -19.61 -29.66 18.41
CA LYS A 353 -18.24 -30.18 18.39
C LYS A 353 -17.26 -29.23 17.68
N GLN A 354 -17.66 -28.66 16.55
CA GLN A 354 -16.84 -27.74 15.78
C GLN A 354 -16.65 -26.41 16.52
N ILE A 355 -17.71 -25.86 17.10
CA ILE A 355 -17.64 -24.62 17.88
C ILE A 355 -16.72 -24.78 19.09
N ARG A 356 -16.71 -25.96 19.73
CA ARG A 356 -15.79 -26.26 20.82
C ARG A 356 -14.33 -26.16 20.38
N LEU A 357 -13.96 -26.81 19.28
CA LEU A 357 -12.61 -26.75 18.72
C LEU A 357 -12.21 -25.32 18.34
N GLU A 358 -13.11 -24.60 17.67
CA GLU A 358 -12.88 -23.23 17.22
C GLU A 358 -12.75 -22.25 18.39
N ALA A 359 -13.56 -22.40 19.44
CA ALA A 359 -13.46 -21.57 20.64
C ALA A 359 -12.16 -21.84 21.41
N THR A 360 -11.76 -23.11 21.55
CA THR A 360 -10.46 -23.48 22.14
C THR A 360 -9.32 -22.84 21.37
N GLU A 361 -9.27 -23.03 20.05
CA GLU A 361 -8.21 -22.47 19.20
C GLU A 361 -8.20 -20.94 19.26
N TYR A 362 -9.38 -20.32 19.27
CA TYR A 362 -9.50 -18.87 19.37
C TYR A 362 -8.96 -18.34 20.70
N ILE A 363 -9.33 -18.94 21.83
CA ILE A 363 -8.94 -18.42 23.16
C ILE A 363 -7.47 -18.74 23.42
N GLU A 364 -7.08 -20.00 23.29
CA GLU A 364 -5.76 -20.50 23.71
C GLU A 364 -4.62 -20.08 22.79
N ASN A 365 -4.85 -20.09 21.47
CA ASN A 365 -3.77 -19.90 20.50
C ASN A 365 -3.85 -18.55 19.79
N TRP A 366 -5.05 -18.05 19.49
CA TRP A 366 -5.20 -16.76 18.84
C TRP A 366 -5.19 -15.59 19.83
N TYR A 367 -6.16 -15.54 20.75
CA TYR A 367 -6.36 -14.41 21.66
C TYR A 367 -5.24 -14.30 22.69
N ASN A 368 -4.89 -15.41 23.34
CA ASN A 368 -3.88 -15.43 24.42
C ASN A 368 -2.43 -15.34 23.91
N LYS A 369 -2.13 -15.71 22.66
CA LYS A 369 -0.72 -15.76 22.18
C LYS A 369 -0.40 -14.78 21.06
N LYS A 370 -1.27 -14.70 20.04
CA LYS A 370 -0.97 -14.00 18.77
C LYS A 370 -1.64 -12.63 18.63
N ARG A 371 -2.75 -12.40 19.36
CA ARG A 371 -3.55 -11.19 19.19
C ARG A 371 -2.88 -9.97 19.82
N ARG A 372 -2.77 -8.89 19.04
CA ARG A 372 -2.34 -7.57 19.54
C ARG A 372 -3.47 -6.85 20.30
N HIS A 373 -3.16 -6.31 21.46
CA HIS A 373 -4.11 -5.62 22.35
C HIS A 373 -3.76 -4.15 22.49
N SER A 374 -4.69 -3.25 22.17
CA SER A 374 -4.46 -1.80 22.30
C SER A 374 -4.20 -1.37 23.75
N PHE A 375 -4.82 -2.05 24.72
CA PHE A 375 -4.58 -1.80 26.14
C PHE A 375 -3.11 -2.07 26.54
N LEU A 376 -2.47 -3.06 25.92
CA LEU A 376 -1.07 -3.44 26.15
C LEU A 376 -0.12 -2.69 25.20
N GLY A 377 -0.48 -1.50 24.72
CA GLY A 377 0.37 -0.76 23.77
C GLY A 377 0.56 -1.46 22.41
N TYR A 378 -0.40 -2.29 21.99
CA TYR A 378 -0.35 -3.15 20.80
C TYR A 378 0.66 -4.32 20.87
N MET A 379 1.12 -4.68 22.06
CA MET A 379 1.81 -5.96 22.29
C MET A 379 0.82 -7.14 22.24
N THR A 380 1.35 -8.33 21.96
CA THR A 380 0.67 -9.57 22.35
C THR A 380 0.78 -9.79 23.85
N ILE A 381 -0.04 -10.66 24.41
CA ILE A 381 0.05 -11.01 25.83
C ILE A 381 1.41 -11.66 26.12
N GLU A 382 1.91 -12.54 25.26
CA GLU A 382 3.26 -13.12 25.42
C GLU A 382 4.38 -12.07 25.36
N GLU A 383 4.27 -11.07 24.47
CA GLU A 383 5.23 -9.96 24.41
C GLU A 383 5.20 -9.14 25.71
N PHE A 384 4.00 -8.85 26.24
CA PHE A 384 3.81 -8.15 27.51
C PHE A 384 4.34 -8.98 28.68
N ASP A 385 3.99 -10.26 28.75
CA ASP A 385 4.34 -11.13 29.87
C ASP A 385 5.85 -11.28 30.05
N LYS A 386 6.61 -11.34 28.94
CA LYS A 386 8.09 -11.39 28.95
C LYS A 386 8.75 -10.16 29.60
N ILE A 387 8.04 -9.03 29.65
CA ILE A 387 8.55 -7.79 30.25
C ILE A 387 8.23 -7.77 31.76
N TYR A 388 7.07 -8.25 32.17
CA TYR A 388 6.54 -8.05 33.53
C TYR A 388 6.55 -9.28 34.45
N PHE A 389 6.64 -10.51 33.92
CA PHE A 389 6.70 -11.77 34.70
C PHE A 389 8.09 -12.41 34.72
N ARG A 390 9.16 -11.60 34.63
CA ARG A 390 10.54 -12.11 34.66
C ARG A 390 10.84 -12.96 35.88
#